data_AF-A0A0A1W755-F1
#
_entry.id   AF-A0A0A1W755-F1
#
_cell.length_a   1.000
_cell.length_b   1.000
_cell.length_c   1.000
_cell.angle_alpha   90.00
_cell.angle_beta   90.00
_cell.angle_gamma   90.00
#
_symmetry.space_group_name_H-M   'P 1'
#
loop_
_entity.id
_entity.type
_entity.pdbx_description
1 polymer ?
#
loop_
_entity_poly.entity_id
_entity_poly.type
_entity_poly.pdbx_seq_one_letter_code
_entity_poly.pdbx_strand_id
1 'polypeptide(L)' 'MARRYGRAPRGQRLRMAVPHGHWKTITFVGGLRQPGHDRPARDR' A
#
# COMPACT_ATOMS: atom_id res chain seq x y z
N MET A 1 4.78 4.30 -1.47
CA MET A 1 3.77 4.50 -2.52
C MET A 1 3.71 5.98 -2.88
N ALA A 2 4.29 6.38 -4.00
CA ALA A 2 4.12 7.71 -4.57
C ALA A 2 3.84 7.52 -6.06
N ARG A 3 2.77 8.12 -6.61
CA ARG A 3 2.52 8.02 -8.06
C ARG A 3 3.65 8.74 -8.80
N ARG A 4 4.30 8.02 -9.73
CA ARG A 4 5.39 8.56 -10.56
C ARG A 4 4.90 9.61 -11.56
N TYR A 5 3.62 9.57 -11.89
CA TYR A 5 2.97 10.45 -12.85
C TYR A 5 1.62 10.95 -12.32
N GLY A 6 1.31 12.20 -12.63
CA GLY A 6 0.05 12.85 -12.30
C GLY A 6 -0.04 14.21 -12.98
N ARG A 7 -1.24 14.77 -13.04
CA ARG A 7 -1.47 16.05 -13.70
C ARG A 7 -1.08 17.20 -12.77
N ALA A 8 -0.10 18.00 -13.18
CA ALA A 8 0.29 19.23 -12.49
C ALA A 8 0.42 20.36 -13.53
N PRO A 9 0.25 21.63 -13.14
CA PRO A 9 0.55 22.76 -14.00
C PRO A 9 1.99 22.67 -14.55
N ARG A 10 2.19 23.05 -15.82
CA ARG A 10 3.53 23.09 -16.42
C ARG A 10 4.45 23.96 -15.55
N GLY A 11 5.63 23.43 -15.22
CA GLY A 11 6.61 24.09 -14.35
C GLY A 11 6.41 23.87 -12.84
N GLN A 12 5.39 23.12 -12.41
CA GLN A 12 5.19 22.79 -10.99
C GLN A 12 5.41 21.31 -10.70
N ARG A 13 5.99 21.03 -9.52
CA ARG A 13 6.10 19.66 -9.00
C ARG A 13 4.71 19.14 -8.68
N LEU A 14 4.43 17.90 -9.07
CA LEU A 14 3.22 17.19 -8.69
C LEU A 14 3.16 17.06 -7.16
N ARG A 15 2.23 17.77 -6.54
CA ARG A 15 1.98 17.69 -5.10
C ARG A 15 1.03 16.53 -4.82
N MET A 16 1.52 15.50 -4.15
CA MET A 16 0.73 14.39 -3.66
C MET A 16 1.12 14.12 -2.22
N ALA A 17 0.13 13.86 -1.36
CA ALA A 17 0.36 13.30 -0.04
C ALA A 17 0.91 11.87 -0.22
N VAL A 18 2.22 11.73 -0.10
CA VAL A 18 2.88 10.43 0.00
C VAL A 18 2.87 10.09 1.47
N PRO A 19 2.22 9.00 1.90
CA PRO A 19 2.30 8.59 3.29
C PRO A 19 3.79 8.32 3.61
N HIS A 20 4.36 9.16 4.46
CA HIS A 20 5.77 9.12 4.85
C HIS A 20 6.15 7.86 5.66
N GLY A 21 5.19 6.98 5.94
CA GLY A 21 5.41 5.70 6.59
C GLY A 21 5.40 4.56 5.58
N HIS A 22 6.59 4.12 5.15
CA HIS A 22 6.75 2.82 4.49
C HIS A 22 6.16 1.70 5.38
N TRP A 23 6.45 1.75 6.68
CA TRP A 23 5.98 0.78 7.67
C TRP A 23 4.46 0.79 7.86
N LYS A 24 3.81 1.95 8.10
CA LYS A 24 2.35 2.02 8.33
C LYS A 24 1.54 1.49 7.14
N THR A 25 1.99 1.76 5.91
CA THR A 25 1.29 1.30 4.70
C THR A 25 1.55 -0.19 4.45
N ILE A 26 2.77 -0.68 4.65
CA ILE A 26 3.09 -2.11 4.44
C ILE A 26 2.42 -2.98 5.51
N THR A 27 2.24 -2.49 6.73
CA THR A 27 1.51 -3.20 7.78
C THR A 27 0.02 -3.22 7.51
N PHE A 28 -0.60 -2.10 7.10
CA PHE A 28 -2.03 -2.08 6.77
C PHE A 28 -2.33 -2.99 5.58
N VAL A 29 -1.57 -2.87 4.50
CA VAL A 29 -1.71 -3.76 3.34
C VAL A 29 -1.31 -5.19 3.70
N GLY A 30 -0.31 -5.42 4.54
CA GLY A 30 0.11 -6.75 4.99
C GLY A 30 -0.90 -7.44 5.92
N GLY A 31 -1.63 -6.68 6.73
CA GLY A 31 -2.73 -7.18 7.55
C GLY A 31 -3.93 -7.61 6.70
N LEU A 32 -4.23 -6.86 5.64
CA LEU A 32 -5.27 -7.19 4.65
C LEU A 32 -4.83 -8.27 3.65
N ARG A 33 -3.53 -8.31 3.31
CA ARG A 33 -2.87 -9.31 2.48
C ARG A 33 -2.13 -10.30 3.38
N GLN A 34 -2.88 -11.01 4.21
CA GLN A 34 -2.41 -12.31 4.69
C GLN A 34 -2.81 -13.33 3.62
N PRO A 35 -1.88 -13.86 2.79
CA PRO A 35 -2.18 -14.98 1.92
C PRO A 35 -2.26 -16.24 2.78
N GLY A 36 -3.41 -16.47 3.41
CA GLY A 36 -3.59 -17.65 4.26
C GLY A 36 -4.47 -17.40 5.48
N HIS A 37 -5.68 -16.89 5.27
CA HIS A 37 -6.78 -17.23 6.16
C HIS A 37 -7.76 -18.17 5.46
N ASP A 38 -7.24 -19.15 4.72
CA ASP A 38 -8.06 -20.26 4.25
C ASP A 38 -7.45 -21.57 4.73
N ARG A 39 -7.90 -21.93 5.94
CA ARG A 39 -8.23 -23.29 6.39
C ARG A 39 -7.06 -24.23 6.74
N PRO A 40 -6.74 -24.42 8.05
CA PRO A 40 -6.21 -25.71 8.48
C PRO A 40 -7.32 -26.75 8.33
N ALA A 41 -7.12 -27.72 7.42
CA ALA A 41 -7.94 -28.91 7.40
C ALA A 41 -7.76 -29.64 8.75
N ARG A 42 -8.89 -29.95 9.37
CA ARG A 42 -9.01 -30.65 10.64
C ARG A 42 -8.20 -31.94 10.66
N ASP A 43 -7.62 -32.22 11.81
CA ASP A 43 -7.01 -33.48 12.24
C ASP A 43 -7.74 -34.70 11.66
N ARG A 44 -6.96 -35.63 11.11
CA ARG A 44 -7.32 -37.02 10.93
C ARG A 44 -6.13 -37.92 11.20
#